data_AF-A0A949FLN7-F1
#
_entry.id   AF-A0A949FLN7-F1
#
_cell.length_a   1.000
_cell.length_b   1.000
_cell.length_c   1.000
_cell.angle_alpha   90.00
_cell.angle_beta   90.00
_cell.angle_gamma   90.00
#
_symmetry.space_group_name_H-M   'P 1'
#
loop_
_entity.id
_entity.type
_entity.pdbx_description
1 polymer ?
#
loop_
_entity_poly.entity_id
_entity_poly.type
_entity_poly.pdbx_seq_one_letter_code
_entity_poly.pdbx_strand_id
1 'polypeptide(L)'
;MLKTALAERMAYRGDFALGTLMRFLPIITQIFLWWAIFQSLDPVDPHAARINGYSFRDMVAYYLLTMLGRAFSSMPGLSSSIALKIRDGEIKKFLVQPVDLLSFLFWSRVAHKIAYYTIATLPFAL
;
A
#
# COMPACT_ATOMS: atom_id res chain seq x y z
N MET A 1 -10.62 3.84 -20.09
CA MET A 1 -9.70 4.34 -19.04
C MET A 1 -9.13 3.22 -18.17
N LEU A 2 -9.95 2.34 -17.57
CA LEU A 2 -9.46 1.19 -16.80
C LEU A 2 -8.60 0.23 -17.65
N LYS A 3 -9.08 -0.15 -18.84
CA LYS A 3 -8.34 -1.04 -19.77
C LYS A 3 -6.98 -0.47 -20.18
N THR A 4 -6.91 0.83 -20.48
CA THR A 4 -5.66 1.50 -20.89
C THR A 4 -4.66 1.58 -19.74
N ALA A 5 -5.11 1.97 -18.54
CA ALA A 5 -4.25 2.01 -17.34
C ALA A 5 -3.76 0.62 -16.91
N LEU A 6 -4.55 -0.43 -17.16
CA LEU A 6 -4.16 -1.81 -16.87
C LEU A 6 -3.12 -2.30 -17.88
N ALA A 7 -3.29 -2.02 -19.18
CA ALA A 7 -2.34 -2.39 -20.23
C ALA A 7 -0.97 -1.73 -20.04
N GLU A 8 -0.94 -0.46 -19.67
CA GLU A 8 0.29 0.30 -19.39
C GLU A 8 1.06 -0.31 -18.21
N ARG A 9 0.35 -0.75 -17.14
CA ARG A 9 0.97 -1.43 -16.00
C ARG A 9 1.47 -2.84 -16.31
N MET A 10 0.83 -3.56 -17.23
CA MET A 10 1.27 -4.89 -17.66
C MET A 10 2.45 -4.85 -18.65
N ALA A 11 2.75 -3.71 -19.25
CA ALA A 11 3.96 -3.51 -20.04
C ALA A 11 5.22 -3.42 -19.14
N TYR A 12 5.09 -2.80 -17.95
CA TYR A 12 6.17 -2.60 -16.98
C TYR A 12 6.15 -3.64 -15.83
N ARG A 13 6.16 -4.92 -16.19
CA ARG A 13 6.07 -6.07 -15.26
C ARG A 13 7.20 -6.10 -14.23
N GLY A 14 8.41 -5.72 -14.66
CA GLY A 14 9.61 -5.69 -13.83
C GLY A 14 9.55 -4.62 -12.75
N ASP A 15 9.21 -3.39 -13.11
CA ASP A 15 8.96 -2.30 -12.13
C ASP A 15 7.83 -2.66 -11.17
N PHE A 16 6.81 -3.36 -11.67
CA PHE A 16 5.73 -3.82 -10.82
C PHE A 16 6.20 -4.87 -9.80
N ALA A 17 6.96 -5.88 -10.23
CA ALA A 17 7.48 -6.93 -9.33
C ALA A 17 8.46 -6.34 -8.30
N LEU A 18 9.39 -5.50 -8.75
CA LEU A 18 10.37 -4.85 -7.89
C LEU A 18 9.69 -3.86 -6.92
N GLY A 19 8.74 -3.06 -7.40
CA GLY A 19 7.95 -2.16 -6.58
C GLY A 19 7.07 -2.89 -5.56
N THR A 20 6.57 -4.08 -5.90
CA THR A 20 5.82 -4.94 -4.97
C THR A 20 6.75 -5.47 -3.88
N LEU A 21 7.90 -6.03 -4.25
CA LEU A 21 8.89 -6.58 -3.31
C LEU A 21 9.42 -5.51 -2.34
N MET A 22 9.78 -4.33 -2.86
CA MET A 22 10.23 -3.19 -2.03
C MET A 22 9.17 -2.69 -1.06
N ARG A 23 7.88 -2.93 -1.36
CA ARG A 23 6.76 -2.52 -0.51
C ARG A 23 6.39 -3.57 0.54
N PHE A 24 6.76 -4.83 0.32
CA PHE A 24 6.66 -5.91 1.32
C PHE A 24 7.85 -5.95 2.29
N LEU A 25 9.02 -5.44 1.86
CA LEU A 25 10.22 -5.39 2.69
C LEU A 25 9.98 -4.78 4.09
N PRO A 26 9.26 -3.64 4.25
CA PRO A 26 8.96 -3.07 5.56
C PRO A 26 8.16 -3.99 6.49
N ILE A 27 7.32 -4.87 5.91
CA ILE A 27 6.51 -5.83 6.68
C ILE A 27 7.42 -6.85 7.34
N ILE A 28 8.31 -7.43 6.54
CA ILE A 28 9.27 -8.44 6.98
C ILE A 28 10.18 -7.85 8.05
N THR A 29 10.73 -6.66 7.80
CA THR A 29 11.61 -5.99 8.77
C THR A 29 10.89 -5.69 10.07
N GLN A 30 9.62 -5.28 10.02
CA GLN A 30 8.86 -4.98 11.23
C GLN A 30 8.57 -6.25 12.05
N ILE A 31 8.25 -7.36 11.39
CA ILE A 31 8.05 -8.66 12.07
C ILE A 31 9.34 -9.09 12.76
N PHE A 32 10.50 -8.99 12.08
CA PHE A 32 11.78 -9.32 12.68
C PHE A 32 12.18 -8.38 13.82
N LEU A 33 11.85 -7.09 13.70
CA LEU A 33 12.10 -6.13 14.76
C LEU A 33 11.27 -6.48 16.01
N TRP A 34 9.99 -6.80 15.84
CA TRP A 34 9.17 -7.29 16.96
C TRP A 34 9.68 -8.61 17.52
N TRP A 35 10.13 -9.53 16.66
CA TRP A 35 10.74 -10.78 17.10
C TRP A 35 11.95 -10.53 18.00
N ALA A 36 12.87 -9.66 17.57
CA ALA A 36 14.06 -9.29 18.33
C ALA A 36 13.72 -8.64 19.69
N ILE A 37 12.66 -7.81 19.74
CA ILE A 37 12.18 -7.21 20.98
C ILE A 37 11.64 -8.28 21.94
N PHE A 38 10.81 -9.21 21.48
CA PHE A 38 10.25 -10.25 22.35
C PHE A 38 11.30 -11.27 22.78
N GLN A 39 12.28 -11.58 21.93
CA GLN A 39 13.42 -12.43 22.27
C GLN A 39 14.34 -11.80 23.33
N SER A 40 14.47 -10.47 23.36
CA SER A 40 15.27 -9.80 24.39
C SER A 40 14.58 -9.72 25.76
N LEU A 41 13.25 -9.86 25.79
CA LEU A 41 12.45 -9.91 27.02
C LEU A 41 12.45 -11.31 27.66
N ASP A 42 12.28 -12.37 26.86
CA ASP A 42 12.39 -13.76 27.29
C ASP A 42 13.26 -14.55 26.30
N PRO A 43 14.53 -14.82 26.64
CA PRO A 43 15.45 -15.55 25.77
C PRO A 43 15.10 -17.02 25.56
N VAL A 44 14.27 -17.62 26.44
CA VAL A 44 13.93 -19.05 26.42
C VAL A 44 12.68 -19.28 25.59
N ASP A 45 11.64 -18.45 25.74
CA ASP A 45 10.44 -18.49 24.91
C ASP A 45 9.93 -17.09 24.56
N PRO A 46 10.25 -16.57 23.35
CA PRO A 46 9.74 -15.28 22.87
C PRO A 46 8.21 -15.18 22.79
N HIS A 47 7.50 -16.31 22.76
CA HIS A 47 6.03 -16.33 22.77
C HIS A 47 5.44 -16.18 24.17
N ALA A 48 6.20 -16.54 25.21
CA ALA A 48 5.82 -16.34 26.60
C ALA A 48 6.03 -14.89 27.06
N ALA A 49 6.97 -14.18 26.45
CA ALA A 49 7.20 -12.75 26.70
C ALA A 49 5.91 -11.93 26.45
N ARG A 50 5.65 -10.99 27.37
CA ARG A 50 4.50 -10.09 27.32
C ARG A 50 4.95 -8.65 27.44
N ILE A 51 4.40 -7.80 26.57
CA ILE A 51 4.55 -6.35 26.66
C ILE A 51 3.18 -5.77 26.96
N ASN A 52 2.98 -5.27 28.18
CA ASN A 52 1.70 -4.70 28.62
C ASN A 52 0.50 -5.64 28.34
N GLY A 53 0.68 -6.95 28.59
CA GLY A 53 -0.31 -8.00 28.33
C GLY A 53 -0.33 -8.58 26.92
N TYR A 54 0.26 -7.91 25.93
CA TYR A 54 0.33 -8.39 24.55
C TYR A 54 1.45 -9.40 24.35
N SER A 55 1.14 -10.52 23.69
CA SER A 55 2.15 -11.46 23.17
C SER A 55 2.73 -10.98 21.84
N PHE A 56 3.80 -11.64 21.38
CA PHE A 56 4.35 -11.43 20.05
C PHE A 56 3.28 -11.57 18.95
N ARG A 57 2.42 -12.59 19.05
CA ARG A 57 1.36 -12.85 18.06
C ARG A 57 0.34 -11.72 18.03
N ASP A 58 -0.04 -11.19 19.19
CA ASP A 58 -0.99 -10.08 19.28
C ASP A 58 -0.41 -8.81 18.65
N MET A 59 0.88 -8.55 18.89
CA MET A 59 1.57 -7.39 18.33
C MET A 59 1.70 -7.47 16.80
N VAL A 60 2.05 -8.65 16.27
CA VAL A 60 2.10 -8.89 14.82
C VAL A 60 0.70 -8.76 14.22
N ALA A 61 -0.32 -9.35 14.83
CA ALA A 61 -1.70 -9.25 14.34
C ALA A 61 -2.19 -7.80 14.31
N TYR A 62 -1.95 -7.03 15.38
CA TYR A 62 -2.25 -5.60 15.44
C TYR A 62 -1.52 -4.84 14.32
N TYR A 63 -0.22 -5.06 14.15
CA TYR A 63 0.56 -4.42 13.10
C TYR A 63 -0.01 -4.73 11.70
N LEU A 64 -0.29 -5.99 11.38
CA LEU A 64 -0.88 -6.38 10.10
C LEU A 64 -2.24 -5.71 9.87
N LEU A 65 -3.08 -5.62 10.91
CA LEU A 65 -4.37 -4.94 10.84
C LEU A 65 -4.20 -3.44 10.54
N THR A 66 -3.29 -2.75 11.24
CA THR A 66 -3.00 -1.33 10.97
C THR A 66 -2.50 -1.14 9.55
N MET A 67 -1.71 -2.08 9.03
CA MET A 67 -1.18 -2.00 7.68
C MET A 67 -2.26 -2.17 6.62
N LEU A 68 -3.21 -3.09 6.84
CA LEU A 68 -4.40 -3.20 6.01
C LEU A 68 -5.19 -1.89 6.01
N GLY A 69 -5.43 -1.30 7.19
CA GLY A 69 -6.08 0.02 7.32
C GLY A 69 -5.34 1.12 6.55
N ARG A 70 -4.01 1.19 6.66
CA ARG A 70 -3.18 2.14 5.90
C ARG A 70 -3.26 1.90 4.40
N ALA A 71 -3.36 0.65 3.95
CA ALA A 71 -3.44 0.33 2.53
C ALA A 71 -4.76 0.87 1.91
N PHE A 72 -5.87 0.86 2.68
CA PHE A 72 -7.12 1.53 2.28
C PHE A 72 -7.07 3.05 2.41
N SER A 73 -6.61 3.58 3.54
CA SER A 73 -6.64 5.02 3.85
C SER A 73 -5.58 5.84 3.09
N SER A 74 -4.42 5.26 2.78
CA SER A 74 -3.32 6.02 2.19
C SER A 74 -3.63 6.51 0.77
N MET A 75 -3.34 7.79 0.55
CA MET A 75 -3.34 8.45 -0.75
C MET A 75 -2.01 9.14 -1.01
N PRO A 76 -0.91 8.39 -1.23
CA PRO A 76 0.39 8.98 -1.48
C PRO A 76 0.36 9.85 -2.74
N GLY A 77 1.00 11.02 -2.66
CA GLY A 77 1.22 11.91 -3.80
C GLY A 77 -0.03 12.56 -4.38
N LEU A 78 -1.22 12.42 -3.79
CA LEU A 78 -2.45 13.04 -4.34
C LEU A 78 -2.32 14.57 -4.38
N SER A 79 -2.01 15.20 -3.25
CA SER A 79 -1.85 16.66 -3.16
C SER A 79 -0.75 17.17 -4.09
N SER A 80 0.42 16.52 -4.09
CA SER A 80 1.53 16.86 -4.98
C SER A 80 1.15 16.72 -6.47
N SER A 81 0.45 15.64 -6.84
CA SER A 81 0.00 15.45 -8.22
C SER A 81 -1.00 16.51 -8.69
N ILE A 82 -1.87 16.99 -7.80
CA ILE A 82 -2.81 18.08 -8.10
C ILE A 82 -2.04 19.39 -8.24
N ALA A 83 -1.12 19.67 -7.31
CA ALA A 83 -0.28 20.88 -7.35
C ALA A 83 0.54 20.97 -8.65
N LEU A 84 1.13 19.86 -9.10
CA LEU A 84 1.84 19.79 -10.38
C LEU A 84 0.90 20.03 -11.56
N LYS A 85 -0.29 19.44 -11.57
CA LYS A 85 -1.30 19.69 -12.62
C LYS A 85 -1.76 21.13 -12.71
N ILE A 86 -1.82 21.83 -11.57
CA ILE A 86 -2.09 23.27 -11.53
C ILE A 86 -0.91 24.03 -12.11
N ARG A 87 0.30 23.78 -11.60
CA ARG A 87 1.54 24.44 -12.02
C ARG A 87 1.78 24.31 -13.53
N ASP A 88 1.56 23.12 -14.08
CA ASP A 88 1.84 22.80 -15.47
C ASP A 88 0.65 23.15 -16.40
N GLY A 89 -0.45 23.71 -15.86
CA GLY A 89 -1.62 24.13 -16.63
C GLY A 89 -2.49 22.99 -17.17
N GLU A 90 -2.15 21.73 -16.86
CA GLU A 90 -2.94 20.56 -17.25
C GLU A 90 -4.37 20.57 -16.68
N ILE A 91 -4.58 21.27 -15.56
CA ILE A 91 -5.90 21.34 -14.93
C ILE A 91 -6.96 21.94 -15.85
N LYS A 92 -6.57 22.76 -16.85
CA LYS A 92 -7.48 23.41 -17.80
C LYS A 92 -8.38 22.41 -18.52
N LYS A 93 -7.89 21.18 -18.80
CA LYS A 93 -8.69 20.17 -19.51
C LYS A 93 -9.94 19.78 -18.73
N PHE A 94 -9.85 19.74 -17.40
CA PHE A 94 -10.97 19.42 -16.52
C PHE A 94 -11.90 20.63 -16.28
N LEU A 95 -11.45 21.85 -16.59
CA LEU A 95 -12.26 23.06 -16.50
C LEU A 95 -13.06 23.32 -17.77
N VAL A 96 -12.52 22.92 -18.93
CA VAL A 96 -13.11 23.19 -20.25
C VAL A 96 -13.91 22.00 -20.78
N GLN A 97 -13.51 20.76 -20.48
CA GLN A 97 -14.25 19.56 -20.88
C GLN A 97 -15.28 19.21 -19.80
N PRO A 98 -16.41 18.57 -20.16
CA PRO A 98 -17.42 18.11 -19.21
C PRO A 98 -16.94 16.86 -18.45
N VAL A 99 -15.78 16.94 -17.80
CA VAL A 99 -15.15 15.87 -17.03
C VAL A 99 -14.85 16.40 -15.64
N ASP A 100 -15.61 15.94 -14.65
CA ASP A 100 -15.38 16.29 -13.26
C ASP A 100 -14.04 15.73 -12.75
N LEU A 101 -13.19 16.63 -12.25
CA LEU A 101 -11.86 16.30 -11.73
C LEU A 101 -11.96 15.35 -10.52
N LEU A 102 -12.89 15.60 -9.60
CA LEU A 102 -13.06 14.82 -8.38
C LEU A 102 -13.47 13.39 -8.69
N SER A 103 -14.49 13.22 -9.54
CA SER A 103 -14.95 11.92 -10.03
C SER A 103 -13.84 11.18 -10.76
N PHE A 104 -13.09 11.86 -11.63
CA PHE A 104 -11.95 11.25 -12.33
C PHE A 104 -10.87 10.76 -11.35
N LEU A 105 -10.47 11.58 -10.38
CA LEU A 105 -9.48 11.21 -9.37
C LEU A 105 -9.98 10.05 -8.50
N PHE A 106 -11.25 10.06 -8.11
CA PHE A 106 -11.86 8.97 -7.34
C PHE A 106 -11.79 7.64 -8.09
N TRP A 107 -12.30 7.58 -9.31
CA TRP A 107 -12.31 6.35 -10.11
C TRP A 107 -10.91 5.87 -10.47
N SER A 108 -9.98 6.78 -10.74
CA SER A 108 -8.57 6.45 -10.94
C SER A 108 -7.95 5.77 -9.72
N ARG A 109 -8.28 6.23 -8.50
CA ARG A 109 -7.80 5.66 -7.25
C ARG A 109 -8.43 4.30 -6.95
N VAL A 110 -9.73 4.16 -7.18
CA VAL A 110 -10.44 2.86 -7.06
C VAL A 110 -9.81 1.84 -8.00
N ALA A 111 -9.63 2.20 -9.27
CA ALA A 111 -8.98 1.35 -10.26
C ALA A 111 -7.57 0.93 -9.83
N HIS A 112 -6.77 1.87 -9.30
CA HIS A 112 -5.43 1.57 -8.80
C HIS A 112 -5.45 0.57 -7.64
N LYS A 113 -6.31 0.78 -6.63
CA LYS A 113 -6.41 -0.11 -5.47
C LYS A 113 -6.88 -1.51 -5.88
N ILE A 114 -7.90 -1.62 -6.74
CA ILE A 114 -8.40 -2.91 -7.22
C ILE A 114 -7.29 -3.66 -7.96
N ALA A 115 -6.68 -3.04 -8.98
CA ALA A 115 -5.62 -3.70 -9.75
C ALA A 115 -4.43 -4.11 -8.86
N TYR A 116 -4.05 -3.25 -7.91
CA TYR A 116 -2.97 -3.55 -6.98
C TYR A 116 -3.28 -4.74 -6.09
N TYR A 117 -4.45 -4.78 -5.43
CA TYR A 117 -4.78 -5.88 -4.53
C TYR A 117 -5.00 -7.20 -5.26
N THR A 118 -5.66 -7.20 -6.42
CA THR A 118 -5.84 -8.42 -7.23
C THR A 118 -4.50 -9.07 -7.58
N ILE A 119 -3.50 -8.26 -7.94
CA ILE A 119 -2.18 -8.78 -8.30
C ILE A 119 -1.36 -9.11 -7.04
N ALA A 120 -1.50 -8.35 -5.96
CA ALA A 120 -0.80 -8.63 -4.71
C ALA A 120 -1.28 -9.93 -4.03
N THR A 121 -2.53 -10.33 -4.23
CA THR A 121 -3.08 -11.60 -3.71
C THR A 121 -2.71 -12.81 -4.57
N LEU A 122 -2.33 -12.61 -5.83
CA LEU A 122 -2.04 -13.69 -6.79
C LEU A 122 -0.92 -14.66 -6.32
N PRO A 123 0.22 -14.19 -5.78
CA PRO A 123 1.27 -15.07 -5.24
C PRO A 123 0.88 -15.86 -3.99
N PHE A 124 -0.20 -15.47 -3.29
CA PHE A 124 -0.68 -16.16 -2.09
C PHE A 124 -1.83 -17.13 -2.38
N ALA A 125 -2.36 -17.12 -3.61
CA ALA A 125 -3.44 -18.00 -4.06
C ALA A 125 -2.94 -19.19 -4.91
N LEU A 126 -1.65 -19.20 -5.27
CA LEU A 126 -0.93 -20.28 -5.95
C LEU A 126 -0.04 -21.02 -4.94
#